data_AF-A0AAE1LQX0-F1
#
_entry.id   AF-A0AAE1LQX0-F1
#
_cell.length_a   1.000
_cell.length_b   1.000
_cell.length_c   1.000
_cell.angle_alpha   90.00
_cell.angle_beta   90.00
_cell.angle_gamma   90.00
#
_symmetry.space_group_name_H-M   'P 1'
#
loop_
_entity.id
_entity.type
_entity.pdbx_description
1 polymer ?
#
loop_
_entity_poly.entity_id
_entity_poly.type
_entity_poly.pdbx_seq_one_letter_code
_entity_poly.pdbx_strand_id
1 'polypeptide(L)'
;MNAYTREEVARHNRMGDIWFIIHKHVYNVTEFIYEHPGGQEAHLRVAGKDASECFDEVGHSDEAETLMKRYRIGVVKEGGTPSSPSQCASRSCSEAVCVSVVTIIMATKLYSMAEVAQHNDNKKTWIVVHNGVYDVTEFLNEHPGGEEVLLEQAGKDATESFEDVGHSSDARELMLKYKVGELVESERKKIKEPVAKDWSSDNNSEDSSSWTSWLIPVSLGILATIVYRYLTAQ
;
A
#
# COMPACT_ATOMS: atom_id res chain seq x y z
N MET A 1 15.86 -16.92 31.33
CA MET A 1 15.75 -16.18 30.06
C MET A 1 16.57 -16.91 29.03
N ASN A 2 16.00 -17.13 27.85
CA ASN A 2 16.70 -17.77 26.74
C ASN A 2 17.77 -16.82 26.20
N ALA A 3 18.86 -17.38 25.69
CA ALA A 3 19.96 -16.63 25.10
C ALA A 3 19.99 -16.87 23.59
N TYR A 4 19.91 -15.81 22.79
CA TYR A 4 19.83 -15.87 21.33
C TYR A 4 21.05 -15.22 20.67
N THR A 5 21.47 -15.71 19.52
CA THR A 5 22.58 -15.09 18.76
C THR A 5 22.08 -13.93 17.89
N ARG A 6 22.96 -12.98 17.54
CA ARG A 6 22.56 -11.87 16.64
C ARG A 6 22.15 -12.39 15.26
N GLU A 7 22.86 -13.41 14.79
CA GLU A 7 22.60 -14.11 13.53
C GLU A 7 21.24 -14.81 13.54
N GLU A 8 20.81 -15.29 14.70
CA GLU A 8 19.49 -15.89 14.87
C GLU A 8 18.40 -14.83 14.82
N VAL A 9 18.54 -13.73 15.57
CA VAL A 9 17.60 -12.60 15.52
C VAL A 9 17.48 -12.06 14.09
N ALA A 10 18.59 -11.99 13.34
CA ALA A 10 18.60 -11.52 11.96
C ALA A 10 17.75 -12.36 10.99
N ARG A 11 17.39 -13.60 11.33
CA ARG A 11 16.49 -14.43 10.51
C ARG A 11 15.01 -14.04 10.66
N HIS A 12 14.67 -13.36 11.75
CA HIS A 12 13.31 -12.95 12.10
C HIS A 12 13.07 -11.49 11.67
N ASN A 13 12.99 -11.29 10.35
CA ASN A 13 12.93 -9.96 9.72
C ASN A 13 11.77 -9.80 8.73
N ARG A 14 10.65 -10.52 8.91
CA ARG A 14 9.53 -10.56 7.96
C ARG A 14 8.23 -10.18 8.63
N MET A 15 7.25 -9.67 7.87
CA MET A 15 5.89 -9.50 8.40
C MET A 15 5.33 -10.83 8.90
N GLY A 16 4.86 -10.85 10.15
CA GLY A 16 4.45 -12.09 10.83
C GLY A 16 5.58 -12.84 11.57
N ASP A 17 6.82 -12.35 11.51
CA ASP A 17 7.95 -12.88 12.29
C ASP A 17 9.06 -11.81 12.44
N ILE A 18 8.86 -10.91 13.40
CA ILE A 18 9.71 -9.73 13.62
C ILE A 18 10.32 -9.77 15.01
N TRP A 19 11.64 -9.94 15.04
CA TRP A 19 12.42 -9.80 16.25
C TRP A 19 13.41 -8.65 16.11
N PHE A 20 13.75 -8.01 17.22
CA PHE A 20 14.81 -7.01 17.25
C PHE A 20 15.49 -7.02 18.61
N ILE A 21 16.65 -6.38 18.67
CA ILE A 21 17.43 -6.24 19.90
C ILE A 21 17.32 -4.79 20.38
N ILE A 22 16.97 -4.61 21.66
CA ILE A 22 17.08 -3.32 22.34
C ILE A 22 17.81 -3.55 23.66
N HIS A 23 18.90 -2.80 23.89
CA HIS A 23 19.73 -2.88 25.09
C HIS A 23 20.12 -4.32 25.47
N LYS A 24 20.54 -5.12 24.48
CA LYS A 24 20.91 -6.55 24.61
C LYS A 24 19.76 -7.50 24.98
N HIS A 25 18.52 -7.03 24.97
CA HIS A 25 17.33 -7.84 25.13
C HIS A 25 16.70 -8.13 23.77
N VAL A 26 16.22 -9.35 23.60
CA VAL A 26 15.57 -9.79 22.36
C VAL A 26 14.07 -9.76 22.58
N TYR A 27 13.36 -9.11 21.66
CA TYR A 27 11.92 -8.94 21.69
C TYR A 27 11.29 -9.58 20.46
N ASN A 28 10.17 -10.28 20.67
CA ASN A 28 9.30 -10.71 19.57
C ASN A 28 8.08 -9.80 19.55
N VAL A 29 7.99 -8.96 18.53
CA VAL A 29 6.91 -7.96 18.38
C VAL A 29 5.92 -8.31 17.29
N THR A 30 5.95 -9.54 16.79
CA THR A 30 5.11 -10.01 15.69
C THR A 30 3.64 -9.60 15.85
N GLU A 31 3.10 -9.74 17.07
CA GLU A 31 1.72 -9.36 17.39
C GLU A 31 1.55 -7.86 17.68
N PHE A 32 2.60 -7.22 18.19
CA PHE A 32 2.56 -5.82 18.65
C PHE A 32 2.68 -4.80 17.53
N ILE A 33 3.08 -5.21 16.32
CA ILE A 33 3.28 -4.30 15.18
C ILE A 33 2.01 -3.50 14.81
N TYR A 34 0.84 -4.08 15.02
CA TYR A 34 -0.45 -3.46 14.70
C TYR A 34 -0.92 -2.45 15.75
N GLU A 35 -0.39 -2.54 16.97
CA GLU A 35 -0.78 -1.71 18.11
C GLU A 35 0.20 -0.54 18.34
N HIS A 36 1.26 -0.45 17.53
CA HIS A 36 2.29 0.57 17.71
C HIS A 36 1.87 1.93 17.12
N PRO A 37 1.83 3.01 17.91
CA PRO A 37 1.39 4.34 17.45
C PRO A 37 2.30 4.98 16.40
N GLY A 38 3.54 4.51 16.24
CA GLY A 38 4.45 4.93 15.17
C GLY A 38 4.28 4.16 13.86
N GLY A 39 3.25 3.30 13.77
CA GLY A 39 2.99 2.45 12.61
C GLY A 39 3.91 1.23 12.52
N GLN A 40 3.57 0.34 11.59
CA GLN A 40 4.26 -0.94 11.35
C GLN A 40 5.64 -0.75 10.70
N GLU A 41 5.80 0.32 9.91
CA GLU A 41 7.04 0.65 9.18
C GLU A 41 8.25 0.87 10.11
N ALA A 42 8.02 1.45 11.30
CA ALA A 42 9.07 1.67 12.29
C ALA A 42 9.72 0.35 12.73
N HIS A 43 8.91 -0.70 12.90
CA HIS A 43 9.36 -2.02 13.31
C HIS A 43 9.99 -2.81 12.17
N LEU A 44 9.44 -2.70 10.97
CA LEU A 44 9.96 -3.36 9.76
C LEU A 44 11.38 -2.87 9.40
N ARG A 45 11.66 -1.58 9.60
CA ARG A 45 12.99 -1.00 9.30
C ARG A 45 14.10 -1.57 10.17
N VAL A 46 13.77 -1.92 11.42
CA VAL A 46 14.70 -2.45 12.43
C VAL A 46 14.56 -3.96 12.66
N ALA A 47 13.69 -4.63 11.89
CA ALA A 47 13.47 -6.07 11.98
C ALA A 47 14.77 -6.86 11.73
N GLY A 48 15.06 -7.81 12.60
CA GLY A 48 16.27 -8.60 12.62
C GLY A 48 17.54 -7.85 13.01
N LYS A 49 17.45 -6.60 13.48
CA LYS A 49 18.60 -5.75 13.78
C LYS A 49 18.60 -5.31 15.25
N ASP A 50 19.71 -4.66 15.63
CA ASP A 50 19.81 -3.89 16.87
C ASP A 50 19.15 -2.53 16.64
N ALA A 51 18.04 -2.30 17.36
CA ALA A 51 17.22 -1.12 17.29
C ALA A 51 17.50 -0.17 18.47
N SER A 52 18.51 -0.44 19.30
CA SER A 52 18.78 0.33 20.53
C SER A 52 18.92 1.83 20.24
N GLU A 53 19.69 2.19 19.20
CA GLU A 53 19.89 3.61 18.84
C GLU A 53 18.58 4.27 18.38
N CYS A 54 17.80 3.59 17.52
CA CYS A 54 16.51 4.09 17.07
C CYS A 54 15.49 4.21 18.22
N PHE A 55 15.56 3.31 19.20
CA PHE A 55 14.67 3.32 20.36
C PHE A 55 14.95 4.49 21.31
N ASP A 56 16.24 4.76 21.56
CA ASP A 56 16.70 5.82 22.46
C ASP A 56 16.47 7.21 21.85
N GLU A 57 16.60 7.37 20.53
CA GLU A 57 16.42 8.64 19.82
C GLU A 57 14.95 9.08 19.73
N VAL A 58 14.01 8.13 19.60
CA VAL A 58 12.58 8.43 19.47
C VAL A 58 11.95 8.87 20.80
N GLY A 59 12.49 8.40 21.94
CA GLY A 59 12.00 8.77 23.27
C GLY A 59 10.65 8.14 23.62
N HIS A 60 10.67 6.87 24.04
CA HIS A 60 9.49 6.13 24.48
C HIS A 60 9.15 6.43 25.96
N SER A 61 7.87 6.38 26.35
CA SER A 61 7.44 6.59 27.74
C SER A 61 7.71 5.37 28.64
N ASP A 62 7.77 5.58 29.97
CA ASP A 62 7.98 4.49 30.96
C ASP A 62 6.93 3.37 30.85
N GLU A 63 5.70 3.70 30.43
CA GLU A 63 4.65 2.73 30.17
C GLU A 63 4.95 1.85 28.95
N ALA A 64 5.52 2.42 27.89
CA ALA A 64 5.91 1.68 26.69
C ALA A 64 7.05 0.70 27.00
N GLU A 65 8.05 1.13 27.78
CA GLU A 65 9.11 0.22 28.26
C GLU A 65 8.56 -0.93 29.11
N THR A 66 7.52 -0.65 29.90
CA THR A 66 6.85 -1.66 30.73
C THR A 66 6.08 -2.66 29.87
N LEU A 67 5.42 -2.20 28.80
CA LEU A 67 4.75 -3.07 27.85
C LEU A 67 5.75 -3.98 27.12
N MET A 68 6.92 -3.46 26.74
CA MET A 68 7.97 -4.23 26.07
C MET A 68 8.50 -5.39 26.91
N LYS A 69 8.48 -5.29 28.25
CA LYS A 69 8.87 -6.41 29.13
C LYS A 69 8.01 -7.66 28.90
N ARG A 70 6.77 -7.51 28.42
CA ARG A 70 5.87 -8.63 28.08
C ARG A 70 6.33 -9.37 26.81
N TYR A 71 6.89 -8.65 25.86
CA TYR A 71 7.32 -9.17 24.55
C TYR A 71 8.79 -9.62 24.53
N ARG A 72 9.50 -9.47 25.66
CA ARG A 72 10.87 -9.91 25.81
C ARG A 72 10.96 -11.44 25.85
N ILE A 73 11.57 -12.01 24.82
CA ILE A 73 11.78 -13.46 24.72
C ILE A 73 13.13 -13.91 25.30
N GLY A 74 14.10 -13.01 25.43
CA GLY A 74 15.41 -13.37 25.96
C GLY A 74 16.47 -12.27 25.96
N VAL A 75 17.73 -12.69 25.94
CA VAL A 75 18.92 -11.84 25.91
C VAL A 75 19.87 -12.29 24.81
N VAL A 76 20.70 -11.39 24.30
CA VAL A 76 21.71 -11.76 23.30
C VAL A 76 22.83 -12.54 23.97
N LYS A 77 23.21 -13.68 23.38
CA LYS A 77 24.35 -14.51 23.80
C LYS A 77 25.63 -13.82 23.34
N GLU A 78 26.38 -13.24 24.26
CA GLU A 78 27.70 -12.67 23.94
C GLU A 78 28.72 -13.79 23.76
N GLY A 79 29.16 -14.00 22.52
CA GLY A 79 30.29 -14.88 22.19
C GLY A 79 31.50 -14.06 21.76
N GLY A 80 32.53 -14.01 22.62
CA GLY A 80 33.94 -13.89 22.21
C GLY A 80 34.48 -12.56 21.67
N THR A 81 34.65 -11.59 22.57
CA THR A 81 35.58 -10.42 22.55
C THR A 81 35.52 -9.33 21.44
N PRO A 82 35.61 -8.04 21.83
CA PRO A 82 35.58 -6.86 20.98
C PRO A 82 36.97 -6.31 20.62
N SER A 83 37.15 -5.86 19.37
CA SER A 83 38.15 -4.87 18.94
C SER A 83 37.79 -4.50 17.50
N SER A 84 37.69 -3.27 17.00
CA SER A 84 37.91 -1.89 17.42
C SER A 84 37.33 -1.07 16.22
N PRO A 85 37.00 0.23 16.33
CA PRO A 85 36.24 0.93 15.31
C PRO A 85 37.14 1.38 14.14
N SER A 86 36.82 0.97 12.91
CA SER A 86 37.17 1.73 11.69
C SER A 86 36.60 1.06 10.44
N GLN A 87 35.78 1.84 9.74
CA GLN A 87 35.64 1.96 8.29
C GLN A 87 35.98 0.75 7.41
N CYS A 88 35.04 0.37 6.54
CA CYS A 88 35.42 -0.16 5.24
C CYS A 88 34.53 0.44 4.16
N ALA A 89 35.00 1.55 3.58
CA ALA A 89 34.74 1.88 2.20
C ALA A 89 35.82 1.21 1.32
N SER A 90 35.39 0.67 0.18
CA SER A 90 36.17 0.12 -0.94
C SER A 90 36.77 -1.28 -0.68
N ARG A 91 36.66 -2.29 -1.55
CA ARG A 91 36.54 -2.33 -3.02
C ARG A 91 35.76 -3.56 -3.50
N SER A 92 34.99 -3.33 -4.56
CA SER A 92 34.57 -4.22 -5.65
C SER A 92 34.85 -5.73 -5.54
N CYS A 93 33.75 -6.49 -5.44
CA CYS A 93 33.61 -7.83 -6.01
C CYS A 93 32.38 -7.81 -6.93
N SER A 94 32.64 -7.84 -8.24
CA SER A 94 31.78 -8.20 -9.38
C SER A 94 30.43 -7.46 -9.56
N GLU A 95 30.41 -6.63 -10.59
CA GLU A 95 29.25 -6.18 -11.37
C GLU A 95 28.30 -7.34 -11.72
N ALA A 96 27.29 -7.55 -10.88
CA ALA A 96 26.03 -8.22 -11.21
C ALA A 96 24.87 -7.75 -10.32
N VAL A 97 24.98 -6.57 -9.69
CA VAL A 97 23.90 -5.97 -8.88
C VAL A 97 23.43 -4.67 -9.55
N CYS A 98 23.20 -4.74 -10.85
CA CYS A 98 22.40 -3.77 -11.58
C CYS A 98 20.97 -4.33 -11.66
N VAL A 99 20.07 -3.66 -10.93
CA VAL A 99 18.59 -3.81 -10.94
C VAL A 99 18.04 -5.05 -10.22
N SER A 100 17.81 -4.93 -8.91
CA SER A 100 16.74 -5.65 -8.20
C SER A 100 16.37 -4.93 -6.89
N VAL A 101 16.29 -3.60 -6.91
CA VAL A 101 15.92 -2.77 -5.76
C VAL A 101 14.40 -2.51 -5.70
N VAL A 102 13.57 -3.18 -6.52
CA VAL A 102 12.10 -2.97 -6.54
C VAL A 102 11.30 -4.28 -6.68
N THR A 103 11.81 -5.45 -6.25
CA THR A 103 11.09 -6.70 -6.57
C THR A 103 11.29 -7.82 -5.56
N ILE A 104 10.84 -7.64 -4.31
CA ILE A 104 10.41 -8.73 -3.41
C ILE A 104 9.30 -8.14 -2.50
N ILE A 105 8.07 -8.01 -2.98
CA ILE A 105 7.08 -9.10 -2.95
C ILE A 105 6.96 -9.65 -1.51
N MET A 106 6.24 -8.92 -0.64
CA MET A 106 5.20 -9.63 0.12
C MET A 106 4.52 -10.53 -0.88
N ALA A 107 4.29 -11.80 -0.60
CA ALA A 107 3.52 -12.65 -1.49
C ALA A 107 2.07 -12.11 -1.56
N THR A 108 1.87 -10.95 -2.21
CA THR A 108 0.61 -10.41 -2.62
C THR A 108 0.15 -11.41 -3.64
N LYS A 109 -0.81 -12.25 -3.22
CA LYS A 109 -1.47 -13.14 -4.13
C LYS A 109 -2.03 -12.27 -5.25
N LEU A 110 -1.61 -12.60 -6.46
CA LEU A 110 -2.06 -11.90 -7.65
C LEU A 110 -3.38 -12.54 -8.06
N TYR A 111 -4.41 -11.71 -8.13
CA TYR A 111 -5.75 -12.12 -8.51
C TYR A 111 -6.09 -11.54 -9.88
N SER A 112 -6.70 -12.36 -10.74
CA SER A 112 -7.26 -11.86 -12.01
C SER A 112 -8.63 -11.22 -11.76
N MET A 113 -9.05 -10.30 -12.63
CA MET A 113 -10.43 -9.76 -12.58
C MET A 113 -11.48 -10.85 -12.68
N ALA A 114 -11.19 -11.91 -13.47
CA ALA A 114 -12.07 -13.07 -13.59
C ALA A 114 -12.20 -13.86 -12.28
N GLU A 115 -11.15 -13.87 -11.45
CA GLU A 115 -11.20 -14.49 -10.12
C GLU A 115 -12.00 -13.61 -9.16
N VAL A 116 -11.70 -12.31 -9.09
CA VAL A 116 -12.44 -11.36 -8.24
C VAL A 116 -13.94 -11.34 -8.59
N ALA A 117 -14.29 -11.41 -9.88
CA ALA A 117 -15.68 -11.44 -10.34
C ALA A 117 -16.49 -12.68 -9.87
N GLN A 118 -15.81 -13.77 -9.49
CA GLN A 118 -16.46 -14.95 -8.90
C GLN A 118 -16.79 -14.77 -7.41
N HIS A 119 -16.24 -13.73 -6.77
CA HIS A 119 -16.47 -13.38 -5.38
C HIS A 119 -17.46 -12.21 -5.27
N ASN A 120 -18.69 -12.45 -5.76
CA ASN A 120 -19.79 -11.48 -5.77
C ASN A 120 -20.98 -11.88 -4.89
N ASP A 121 -20.80 -12.86 -4.01
CA ASP A 121 -21.84 -13.36 -3.12
C ASP A 121 -21.81 -12.63 -1.77
N ASN A 122 -22.96 -12.52 -1.10
CA ASN A 122 -23.08 -11.99 0.28
C ASN A 122 -22.15 -12.65 1.32
N LYS A 123 -21.64 -13.87 1.03
CA LYS A 123 -20.74 -14.62 1.92
C LYS A 123 -19.27 -14.51 1.53
N LYS A 124 -18.97 -13.92 0.38
CA LYS A 124 -17.63 -13.76 -0.20
C LYS A 124 -17.67 -12.54 -1.13
N THR A 125 -17.55 -11.36 -0.53
CA THR A 125 -17.61 -10.09 -1.25
C THR A 125 -16.22 -9.52 -1.39
N TRP A 126 -15.67 -9.57 -2.59
CA TRP A 126 -14.39 -8.95 -2.89
C TRP A 126 -14.58 -7.72 -3.75
N ILE A 127 -13.77 -6.69 -3.49
CA ILE A 127 -13.76 -5.44 -4.25
C ILE A 127 -12.33 -5.09 -4.65
N VAL A 128 -12.18 -4.40 -5.78
CA VAL A 128 -10.90 -3.86 -6.22
C VAL A 128 -10.88 -2.36 -5.99
N VAL A 129 -9.87 -1.86 -5.28
CA VAL A 129 -9.66 -0.42 -5.05
C VAL A 129 -8.19 -0.11 -5.32
N HIS A 130 -7.90 0.86 -6.20
CA HIS A 130 -6.52 1.26 -6.53
C HIS A 130 -5.61 0.06 -6.91
N ASN A 131 -6.14 -0.87 -7.72
CA ASN A 131 -5.52 -2.16 -8.10
C ASN A 131 -5.22 -3.14 -6.95
N GLY A 132 -5.59 -2.82 -5.71
CA GLY A 132 -5.58 -3.75 -4.59
C GLY A 132 -6.87 -4.56 -4.54
N VAL A 133 -6.77 -5.84 -4.17
CA VAL A 133 -7.94 -6.71 -3.96
C VAL A 133 -8.20 -6.82 -2.47
N TYR A 134 -9.43 -6.50 -2.06
CA TYR A 134 -9.86 -6.44 -0.67
C TYR A 134 -11.04 -7.37 -0.43
N ASP A 135 -10.98 -8.12 0.66
CA ASP A 135 -12.09 -8.97 1.12
C ASP A 135 -12.88 -8.22 2.19
N VAL A 136 -14.05 -7.73 1.80
CA VAL A 136 -14.93 -6.94 2.66
C VAL A 136 -16.05 -7.77 3.26
N THR A 137 -15.99 -9.10 3.17
CA THR A 137 -17.05 -10.01 3.65
C THR A 137 -17.40 -9.78 5.12
N GLU A 138 -16.38 -9.67 5.98
CA GLU A 138 -16.59 -9.41 7.42
C GLU A 138 -16.99 -7.96 7.70
N PHE A 139 -16.73 -7.06 6.75
CA PHE A 139 -16.95 -5.62 6.89
C PHE A 139 -18.32 -5.16 6.37
N LEU A 140 -19.09 -6.02 5.68
CA LEU A 140 -20.40 -5.68 5.11
C LEU A 140 -21.33 -4.99 6.13
N ASN A 141 -21.48 -5.57 7.31
CA ASN A 141 -22.37 -5.06 8.36
C ASN A 141 -21.75 -3.94 9.22
N GLU A 142 -20.43 -3.79 9.18
CA GLU A 142 -19.69 -2.77 9.92
C GLU A 142 -19.48 -1.50 9.09
N HIS A 143 -19.79 -1.54 7.79
CA HIS A 143 -19.63 -0.42 6.90
C HIS A 143 -20.65 0.69 7.21
N PRO A 144 -20.20 1.91 7.58
CA PRO A 144 -21.12 3.01 7.96
C PRO A 144 -22.03 3.48 6.81
N GLY A 145 -21.70 3.15 5.55
CA GLY A 145 -22.55 3.40 4.38
C GLY A 145 -23.56 2.29 4.07
N GLY A 146 -23.59 1.21 4.87
CA GLY A 146 -24.42 0.03 4.65
C GLY A 146 -23.76 -1.03 3.75
N GLU A 147 -24.27 -2.26 3.80
CA GLU A 147 -23.75 -3.38 3.00
C GLU A 147 -24.11 -3.29 1.51
N GLU A 148 -25.24 -2.64 1.18
CA GLU A 148 -25.78 -2.55 -0.18
C GLU A 148 -24.77 -1.94 -1.16
N VAL A 149 -24.13 -0.83 -0.77
CA VAL A 149 -23.15 -0.14 -1.62
C VAL A 149 -21.88 -0.97 -1.85
N LEU A 150 -21.53 -1.87 -0.94
CA LEU A 150 -20.41 -2.81 -1.11
C LEU A 150 -20.80 -3.97 -2.03
N LEU A 151 -22.04 -4.46 -1.91
CA LEU A 151 -22.58 -5.53 -2.75
C LEU A 151 -22.76 -5.09 -4.20
N GLU A 152 -23.14 -3.84 -4.46
CA GLU A 152 -23.25 -3.29 -5.82
C GLU A 152 -21.91 -3.30 -6.57
N GLN A 153 -20.82 -3.11 -5.82
CA GLN A 153 -19.44 -3.10 -6.32
C GLN A 153 -18.73 -4.46 -6.15
N ALA A 154 -19.44 -5.49 -5.68
CA ALA A 154 -18.88 -6.82 -5.50
C ALA A 154 -18.39 -7.40 -6.83
N GLY A 155 -17.17 -7.93 -6.83
CA GLY A 155 -16.53 -8.49 -8.02
C GLY A 155 -16.05 -7.46 -9.04
N LYS A 156 -16.09 -6.15 -8.71
CA LYS A 156 -15.77 -5.04 -9.63
C LYS A 156 -14.68 -4.13 -9.07
N ASP A 157 -14.20 -3.24 -9.93
CA ASP A 157 -13.36 -2.12 -9.54
C ASP A 157 -14.22 -1.00 -8.96
N ALA A 158 -14.12 -0.83 -7.64
CA ALA A 158 -14.82 0.15 -6.84
C ALA A 158 -14.00 1.43 -6.64
N THR A 159 -12.87 1.59 -7.34
CA THR A 159 -11.93 2.71 -7.13
C THR A 159 -12.62 4.06 -7.33
N GLU A 160 -13.44 4.18 -8.39
CA GLU A 160 -14.19 5.40 -8.68
C GLU A 160 -15.20 5.71 -7.57
N SER A 161 -16.03 4.73 -7.18
CA SER A 161 -17.01 4.88 -6.11
C SER A 161 -16.36 5.19 -4.76
N PHE A 162 -15.18 4.62 -4.49
CA PHE A 162 -14.45 4.85 -3.24
C PHE A 162 -13.91 6.29 -3.15
N GLU A 163 -13.38 6.82 -4.25
CA GLU A 163 -12.84 8.19 -4.31
C GLU A 163 -13.93 9.26 -4.40
N ASP A 164 -15.05 8.98 -5.08
CA ASP A 164 -16.19 9.90 -5.19
C ASP A 164 -16.83 10.20 -3.82
N VAL A 165 -16.92 9.17 -2.96
CA VAL A 165 -17.45 9.30 -1.60
C VAL A 165 -16.49 10.09 -0.69
N GLY A 166 -15.18 10.07 -0.97
CA GLY A 166 -14.20 10.82 -0.20
C GLY A 166 -13.92 10.26 1.21
N HIS A 167 -13.63 8.96 1.30
CA HIS A 167 -13.29 8.29 2.55
C HIS A 167 -12.11 8.97 3.29
N SER A 168 -12.20 9.07 4.62
CA SER A 168 -11.16 9.66 5.48
C SER A 168 -9.85 8.85 5.44
N SER A 169 -8.75 9.45 5.92
CA SER A 169 -7.46 8.77 6.07
C SER A 169 -7.57 7.51 6.94
N ASP A 170 -8.35 7.57 8.02
CA ASP A 170 -8.57 6.42 8.91
C ASP A 170 -9.31 5.28 8.21
N ALA A 171 -10.30 5.61 7.37
CA ALA A 171 -11.02 4.61 6.57
C ALA A 171 -10.10 3.94 5.55
N ARG A 172 -9.18 4.70 4.95
CA ARG A 172 -8.15 4.17 4.04
C ARG A 172 -7.15 3.26 4.76
N GLU A 173 -6.78 3.59 5.99
CA GLU A 173 -5.93 2.73 6.81
C GLU A 173 -6.66 1.44 7.22
N LEU A 174 -7.91 1.55 7.64
CA LEU A 174 -8.74 0.39 7.97
C LEU A 174 -8.92 -0.55 6.77
N MET A 175 -9.06 0.00 5.56
CA MET A 175 -9.14 -0.77 4.32
C MET A 175 -7.91 -1.67 4.10
N LEU A 176 -6.71 -1.21 4.49
CA LEU A 176 -5.47 -2.00 4.34
C LEU A 176 -5.51 -3.30 5.15
N LYS A 177 -6.26 -3.35 6.26
CA LYS A 177 -6.44 -4.56 7.07
C LYS A 177 -7.13 -5.69 6.29
N TYR A 178 -8.01 -5.34 5.36
CA TYR A 178 -8.80 -6.27 4.56
C TYR A 178 -8.15 -6.61 3.21
N LYS A 179 -6.90 -6.17 2.97
CA LYS A 179 -6.18 -6.43 1.72
C LYS A 179 -5.78 -7.90 1.63
N VAL A 180 -6.27 -8.60 0.61
CA VAL A 180 -5.94 -10.01 0.35
C VAL A 180 -4.85 -10.14 -0.71
N GLY A 181 -4.76 -9.18 -1.62
CA GLY A 181 -3.77 -9.23 -2.69
C GLY A 181 -3.80 -8.00 -3.58
N GLU A 182 -3.24 -8.18 -4.78
CA GLU A 182 -3.27 -7.16 -5.83
C GLU A 182 -3.68 -7.79 -7.16
N LEU A 183 -4.16 -6.96 -8.07
CA LEU A 183 -4.52 -7.42 -9.40
C LEU A 183 -3.28 -7.81 -10.21
N VAL A 184 -3.42 -8.80 -11.10
CA VAL A 184 -2.36 -9.19 -12.06
C VAL A 184 -1.96 -7.97 -12.90
N GLU A 185 -0.66 -7.74 -13.07
CA GLU A 185 -0.09 -6.59 -13.79
C GLU A 185 -0.62 -6.41 -15.22
N SER A 186 -0.99 -7.50 -15.90
CA SER A 186 -1.57 -7.47 -17.24
C SER A 186 -2.96 -6.84 -17.31
N GLU A 187 -3.70 -6.83 -16.20
CA GLU A 187 -5.07 -6.30 -16.11
C GLU A 187 -5.16 -5.00 -15.31
N ARG A 188 -4.05 -4.55 -14.70
CA ARG A 188 -4.00 -3.25 -14.03
C ARG A 188 -4.27 -2.16 -15.06
N LYS A 189 -5.36 -1.41 -14.90
CA LYS A 189 -5.49 -0.10 -15.54
C LYS A 189 -4.23 0.67 -15.16
N LYS A 190 -3.47 1.18 -16.14
CA LYS A 190 -2.32 2.04 -15.91
C LYS A 190 -2.78 3.28 -15.13
N ILE A 191 -2.74 3.20 -13.80
CA ILE A 191 -2.84 4.37 -12.96
C ILE A 191 -1.53 5.12 -13.21
N LYS A 192 -1.61 6.30 -13.83
CA LYS A 192 -0.48 7.23 -13.83
C LYS A 192 -0.15 7.47 -12.35
N GLU A 193 1.06 7.13 -11.95
CA GLU A 193 1.57 7.30 -10.58
C GLU A 193 1.19 8.66 -9.99
N PRO A 194 1.03 8.80 -8.66
CA PRO A 194 0.88 10.11 -8.04
C PRO A 194 2.23 10.83 -8.13
N VAL A 195 2.48 11.46 -9.27
CA VAL A 195 3.56 12.43 -9.41
C VAL A 195 3.26 13.55 -8.41
N ALA A 196 4.26 13.86 -7.59
CA ALA A 196 4.21 14.94 -6.63
C ALA A 196 3.58 16.20 -7.27
N LYS A 197 2.66 16.85 -6.55
CA LYS A 197 2.15 18.18 -6.88
C LYS A 197 3.32 19.16 -6.94
N ASP A 198 3.94 19.27 -8.12
CA ASP A 198 4.67 20.46 -8.53
C ASP A 198 3.64 21.40 -9.17
N TRP A 199 3.55 22.60 -8.61
CA TRP A 199 2.74 23.69 -9.13
C TRP A 199 3.39 24.19 -10.41
N SER A 200 2.98 23.64 -11.56
CA SER A 200 3.37 24.15 -12.87
C SER A 200 2.28 23.87 -13.89
N SER A 201 1.64 24.95 -14.34
CA SER A 201 0.71 25.01 -15.47
C SER A 201 1.28 24.34 -16.73
N ASP A 202 0.52 23.44 -17.37
CA ASP A 202 0.07 23.55 -18.77
C ASP A 202 -0.50 22.24 -19.35
N ASN A 203 -1.81 22.30 -19.64
CA ASN A 203 -2.55 21.91 -20.84
C ASN A 203 -2.16 20.72 -21.76
N ASN A 204 -3.20 19.90 -22.02
CA ASN A 204 -3.49 19.00 -23.17
C ASN A 204 -2.66 17.72 -23.29
N SER A 205 -3.20 16.54 -23.61
CA SER A 205 -4.50 16.04 -24.07
C SER A 205 -4.44 14.50 -23.85
N GLU A 206 -5.50 13.76 -23.50
CA GLU A 206 -6.62 13.38 -24.33
C GLU A 206 -7.68 12.73 -23.42
N ASP A 207 -8.77 13.42 -23.13
CA ASP A 207 -10.02 12.79 -22.69
C ASP A 207 -11.14 13.32 -23.60
N SER A 208 -11.60 12.41 -24.43
CA SER A 208 -12.60 12.60 -25.47
C SER A 208 -14.01 12.74 -24.86
N SER A 209 -14.46 13.97 -24.54
CA SER A 209 -15.89 14.21 -24.22
C SER A 209 -16.37 15.69 -24.18
N SER A 210 -15.67 16.67 -24.77
CA SER A 210 -16.17 18.07 -24.78
C SER A 210 -16.07 18.87 -26.10
N TRP A 211 -15.35 18.43 -27.13
CA TRP A 211 -15.33 19.16 -28.43
C TRP A 211 -16.46 18.73 -29.40
N THR A 212 -17.05 17.56 -29.22
CA THR A 212 -18.21 17.10 -30.00
C THR A 212 -19.47 17.91 -29.70
N SER A 213 -19.56 18.52 -28.52
CA SER A 213 -20.71 19.35 -28.10
C SER A 213 -20.86 20.64 -28.93
N TRP A 214 -19.79 21.14 -29.56
CA TRP A 214 -19.88 22.31 -30.46
C TRP A 214 -19.96 21.95 -31.94
N LEU A 215 -19.56 20.74 -32.32
CA LEU A 215 -19.68 20.26 -33.71
C LEU A 215 -21.14 20.06 -34.12
N ILE A 216 -22.02 19.65 -33.20
CA ILE A 216 -23.45 19.47 -33.46
C ILE A 216 -24.15 20.83 -33.77
N PRO A 217 -24.02 21.89 -32.95
CA PRO A 217 -24.62 23.18 -33.28
C PRO A 217 -23.97 23.87 -34.49
N VAL A 218 -22.65 23.74 -34.68
CA VAL A 218 -21.96 24.35 -35.85
C VAL A 218 -22.36 23.65 -37.16
N SER A 219 -22.48 22.32 -37.16
CA SER A 219 -22.91 21.58 -38.36
C SER A 219 -24.37 21.87 -38.75
N LEU A 220 -25.28 21.97 -37.78
CA LEU A 220 -26.67 22.37 -38.03
C LEU A 220 -26.77 23.81 -38.57
N GLY A 221 -25.96 24.73 -38.03
CA GLY A 221 -25.89 26.11 -38.51
C GLY A 221 -25.42 26.21 -39.96
N ILE A 222 -24.34 25.50 -40.32
CA ILE A 222 -23.81 25.49 -41.68
C ILE A 222 -24.83 24.90 -42.66
N LEU A 223 -25.47 23.78 -42.30
CA LEU A 223 -26.49 23.15 -43.15
C LEU A 223 -27.69 24.07 -43.39
N ALA A 224 -28.22 24.70 -42.32
CA ALA A 224 -29.31 25.66 -42.44
C ALA A 224 -28.96 26.86 -43.32
N THR A 225 -27.71 27.33 -43.25
CA THR A 225 -27.22 28.45 -44.07
C THR A 225 -27.12 28.07 -45.54
N ILE A 226 -26.64 26.86 -45.86
CA ILE A 226 -26.57 26.35 -47.24
C ILE A 226 -27.98 26.21 -47.83
N VAL A 227 -28.93 25.65 -47.07
CA VAL A 227 -30.32 25.53 -47.49
C VAL A 227 -30.96 26.91 -47.70
N TYR A 228 -30.76 27.85 -46.78
CA TYR A 228 -31.26 29.21 -46.92
C TYR A 228 -30.70 29.91 -48.16
N ARG A 229 -29.40 29.78 -48.44
CA ARG A 229 -28.79 30.33 -49.66
C ARG A 229 -29.31 29.68 -50.94
N TYR A 230 -29.63 28.38 -50.91
CA TYR A 230 -30.23 27.70 -52.05
C TYR A 230 -31.66 28.17 -52.32
N LEU A 231 -32.45 28.37 -51.25
CA LEU A 231 -33.84 28.83 -51.36
C LEU A 231 -33.98 30.31 -51.70
N THR A 232 -32.99 31.14 -51.36
CA THR A 232 -32.99 32.59 -51.66
C THR A 232 -32.28 32.96 -52.95
N ALA A 233 -31.65 31.99 -53.63
CA ALA A 233 -30.99 32.17 -54.92
C ALA A 233 -31.87 31.78 -56.13
N GLN A 234 -33.18 31.58 -55.93
CA GLN A 234 -34.21 31.48 -56.97
C GLN A 234 -35.04 32.76 -57.02
#